data_AF-A0A8T1T7D9-F1
#
_entry.id   AF-A0A8T1T7D9-F1
#
_cell.length_a   1.000
_cell.length_b   1.000
_cell.length_c   1.000
_cell.angle_alpha   90.00
_cell.angle_beta   90.00
_cell.angle_gamma   90.00
#
_symmetry.space_group_name_H-M   'P 1'
#
loop_
_entity.id
_entity.type
_entity.pdbx_description
1 polymer ?
#
loop_
_entity_poly.entity_id
_entity_poly.type
_entity_poly.pdbx_seq_one_letter_code
_entity_poly.pdbx_strand_id
1 'polypeptide(L)'
;YEEEWGEPDADTRAAFLLGGAGVYAVAALVYQALGLPDFGRLLGRFRELSQICAPVTFLECGSDELFVGRAGYLCAALVLKQKLGMEILTPVQIRSICQAILESGKQYAVKKRKPCPLMYSYYGTEYLGAAHGLSSILQMLLSYYEYLQPADQELVWQSIDFLMDQEQNSNWPPELGETIERENELVHWCHGAPGPFSN
;
A
#
# COMPACT_ATOMS: atom_id res chain seq x y z
N TYR A 1 29.47 -18.30 8.98
CA TYR A 1 29.58 -16.99 8.31
C TYR A 1 28.17 -16.44 8.25
N GLU A 2 27.79 -15.65 9.26
CA GLU A 2 26.57 -14.85 9.19
C GLU A 2 26.90 -13.66 8.28
N GLU A 3 26.41 -13.70 7.04
CA GLU A 3 26.36 -12.50 6.21
C GLU A 3 25.30 -11.57 6.81
N GLU A 4 25.75 -10.53 7.51
CA GLU A 4 24.93 -9.34 7.79
C GLU A 4 24.60 -8.69 6.46
N TRP A 5 23.45 -9.04 5.91
CA TRP A 5 22.79 -8.23 4.89
C TRP A 5 22.53 -6.87 5.55
N GLY A 6 23.21 -5.82 5.06
CA GLY A 6 23.12 -4.48 5.64
C GLY A 6 21.65 -4.11 5.90
N GLU A 7 21.35 -3.71 7.14
CA GLU A 7 19.98 -3.39 7.51
C GLU A 7 19.46 -2.27 6.57
N PRO A 8 18.28 -2.43 5.96
CA PRO A 8 17.65 -1.36 5.22
C PRO A 8 17.56 -0.12 6.12
N ASP A 9 17.70 1.06 5.52
CA ASP A 9 17.46 2.33 6.21
C ASP A 9 16.14 2.24 7.00
N ALA A 10 16.10 2.78 8.21
CA ALA A 10 15.00 2.56 9.16
C ALA A 10 13.62 2.79 8.54
N ASP A 11 13.54 3.76 7.62
CA ASP A 11 12.33 4.17 6.91
C ASP A 11 11.92 3.20 5.79
N THR A 12 12.86 2.41 5.26
CA THR A 12 12.61 1.45 4.16
C THR A 12 12.42 0.02 4.64
N ARG A 13 12.56 -0.26 5.94
CA ARG A 13 12.47 -1.64 6.47
C ARG A 13 11.14 -2.31 6.17
N ALA A 14 10.04 -1.57 6.23
CA ALA A 14 8.70 -2.07 5.93
C ALA A 14 8.32 -1.96 4.44
N ALA A 15 9.14 -1.30 3.63
CA ALA A 15 8.88 -1.10 2.21
C ALA A 15 8.86 -2.43 1.46
N PHE A 16 7.87 -2.63 0.60
CA PHE A 16 7.77 -3.83 -0.21
C PHE A 16 8.67 -3.74 -1.44
N LEU A 17 8.42 -2.80 -2.34
CA LEU A 17 9.16 -2.72 -3.61
C LEU A 17 10.56 -2.15 -3.43
N LEU A 18 10.79 -1.37 -2.38
CA LEU A 18 12.03 -0.64 -2.16
C LEU A 18 12.75 -1.00 -0.85
N GLY A 19 12.39 -2.10 -0.18
CA GLY A 19 13.06 -2.42 1.08
C GLY A 19 12.77 -3.78 1.71
N GLY A 20 12.88 -3.81 3.04
CA GLY A 20 13.07 -5.04 3.81
C GLY A 20 11.93 -6.05 3.70
N ALA A 21 10.69 -5.58 3.58
CA ALA A 21 9.53 -6.46 3.42
C ALA A 21 9.60 -7.24 2.10
N GLY A 22 10.03 -6.61 1.00
CA GLY A 22 10.25 -7.27 -0.28
C GLY A 22 11.35 -8.32 -0.22
N VAL A 23 12.47 -7.99 0.43
CA VAL A 23 13.60 -8.91 0.61
C VAL A 23 13.14 -10.18 1.35
N TYR A 24 12.47 -10.04 2.50
CA TYR A 24 11.97 -11.19 3.23
C TYR A 24 10.91 -11.98 2.46
N ALA A 25 10.01 -11.29 1.75
CA ALA A 25 8.97 -11.94 0.97
C ALA A 25 9.56 -12.80 -0.16
N VAL A 26 10.44 -12.23 -0.98
CA VAL A 26 11.08 -12.95 -2.09
C VAL A 26 11.95 -14.07 -1.58
N ALA A 27 12.77 -13.82 -0.54
CA ALA A 27 13.62 -14.85 0.03
C ALA A 27 12.79 -16.02 0.60
N ALA A 28 11.66 -15.76 1.27
CA ALA A 28 10.78 -16.80 1.77
C ALA A 28 10.21 -17.67 0.64
N LEU A 29 9.78 -17.06 -0.47
CA LEU A 29 9.28 -17.78 -1.64
C LEU A 29 10.36 -18.64 -2.31
N VAL A 30 11.57 -18.10 -2.48
CA VAL A 30 12.70 -18.84 -3.05
C VAL A 30 13.08 -20.01 -2.17
N TYR A 31 13.18 -19.80 -0.85
CA TYR A 31 13.55 -20.87 0.09
C TYR A 31 12.50 -21.97 0.12
N GLN A 32 11.21 -21.61 0.08
CA GLN A 32 10.13 -22.59 -0.01
C GLN A 32 10.18 -23.39 -1.31
N ALA A 33 10.43 -22.74 -2.46
CA ALA A 33 10.55 -23.41 -3.75
C ALA A 33 11.75 -24.37 -3.82
N LEU A 34 12.85 -24.04 -3.12
CA LEU A 34 14.05 -24.87 -3.04
C LEU A 34 14.01 -25.92 -1.93
N GLY A 35 12.93 -25.98 -1.13
CA GLY A 35 12.81 -26.89 0.02
C GLY A 35 13.80 -26.60 1.16
N LEU A 36 14.26 -25.35 1.27
CA LEU A 36 15.20 -24.93 2.31
C LEU A 36 14.46 -24.69 3.65
N PRO A 37 15.05 -25.11 4.79
CA PRO A 37 14.36 -25.10 6.09
C PRO A 37 14.12 -23.69 6.66
N ASP A 38 14.83 -22.68 6.17
CA ASP A 38 14.90 -21.33 6.76
C ASP A 38 13.74 -20.40 6.35
N PHE A 39 12.83 -20.82 5.45
CA PHE A 39 11.74 -19.95 4.99
C PHE A 39 10.84 -19.46 6.14
N GLY A 40 10.61 -20.29 7.17
CA GLY A 40 9.83 -19.91 8.34
C GLY A 40 10.46 -18.78 9.15
N ARG A 41 11.80 -18.72 9.24
CA ARG A 41 12.52 -17.62 9.89
C ARG A 41 12.32 -16.30 9.13
N LEU A 42 12.37 -16.37 7.79
CA LEU A 42 12.15 -15.21 6.92
C LEU A 42 10.72 -14.67 7.04
N LEU A 43 9.72 -15.55 7.11
CA LEU A 43 8.33 -15.14 7.38
C LEU A 43 8.16 -14.55 8.78
N GLY A 44 8.89 -15.05 9.77
CA GLY A 44 8.95 -14.46 11.11
C GLY A 44 9.43 -13.01 11.07
N ARG A 45 10.56 -12.76 10.38
CA ARG A 45 11.11 -11.40 10.18
C ARG A 45 10.14 -10.50 9.42
N PHE A 46 9.50 -11.01 8.37
CA PHE A 46 8.47 -10.27 7.65
C PHE A 46 7.33 -9.83 8.59
N ARG A 47 6.81 -10.72 9.45
CA ARG A 47 5.73 -10.41 10.40
C ARG A 47 6.13 -9.36 11.43
N GLU A 48 7.37 -9.35 11.88
CA GLU A 48 7.90 -8.37 12.85
C GLU A 48 7.77 -6.93 12.31
N LEU A 49 7.88 -6.74 10.99
CA LEU A 49 7.74 -5.42 10.34
C LEU A 49 6.35 -4.80 10.51
N SER A 50 5.32 -5.59 10.84
CA SER A 50 3.98 -5.07 11.15
C SER A 50 3.98 -4.00 12.24
N GLN A 51 4.94 -4.06 13.18
CA GLN A 51 5.07 -3.07 14.25
C GLN A 51 5.51 -1.70 13.74
N ILE A 52 6.26 -1.67 12.63
CA ILE A 52 6.69 -0.42 11.97
C ILE A 52 5.51 0.23 11.25
N CYS A 53 4.62 -0.59 10.66
CA CYS A 53 3.43 -0.13 9.94
C CYS A 53 2.26 0.29 10.85
N ALA A 54 2.29 -0.06 12.14
CA ALA A 54 1.15 0.15 13.04
C ALA A 54 0.88 1.63 13.43
N PRO A 55 1.89 2.49 13.65
CA PRO A 55 1.65 3.90 13.96
C PRO A 55 0.98 4.65 12.79
N VAL A 56 0.09 5.61 13.10
CA VAL A 56 -0.60 6.43 12.08
C VAL A 56 0.38 7.17 11.18
N THR A 57 1.47 7.68 11.74
CA THR A 57 2.59 8.28 11.02
C THR A 57 3.85 7.50 11.35
N PHE A 58 4.41 6.79 10.38
CA PHE A 58 5.73 6.15 10.53
C PHE A 58 6.77 6.68 9.54
N LEU A 59 6.34 7.32 8.44
CA LEU A 59 7.18 8.07 7.51
C LEU A 59 6.78 9.54 7.47
N GLU A 60 7.77 10.44 7.48
CA GLU A 60 7.54 11.88 7.35
C GLU A 60 6.97 12.26 5.97
N CYS A 61 7.35 11.51 4.93
CA CYS A 61 6.94 11.76 3.56
C CYS A 61 5.55 11.22 3.20
N GLY A 62 4.88 10.48 4.09
CA GLY A 62 3.61 9.80 3.80
C GLY A 62 3.77 8.29 3.95
N SER A 63 2.86 7.68 4.71
CA SER A 63 3.02 6.33 5.25
C SER A 63 2.19 5.26 4.53
N ASP A 64 1.41 5.62 3.51
CA ASP A 64 0.31 4.76 3.05
C ASP A 64 0.49 4.14 1.68
N GLU A 65 1.35 4.71 0.84
CA GLU A 65 1.46 4.32 -0.57
C GLU A 65 2.09 2.93 -0.80
N LEU A 66 2.18 2.50 -2.06
CA LEU A 66 2.47 1.11 -2.41
C LEU A 66 3.95 0.75 -2.33
N PHE A 67 4.88 1.69 -2.54
CA PHE A 67 6.29 1.32 -2.70
C PHE A 67 6.98 1.14 -1.35
N VAL A 68 6.72 2.06 -0.43
CA VAL A 68 7.33 2.16 0.91
C VAL A 68 6.31 2.13 2.04
N GLY A 69 5.04 2.42 1.77
CA GLY A 69 3.98 2.54 2.76
C GLY A 69 3.24 1.25 3.14
N ARG A 70 2.18 1.44 3.91
CA ARG A 70 1.30 0.37 4.42
C ARG A 70 0.63 -0.43 3.31
N ALA A 71 0.21 0.19 2.22
CA ALA A 71 -0.37 -0.53 1.07
C ALA A 71 0.66 -1.51 0.48
N GLY A 72 1.93 -1.12 0.38
CA GLY A 72 3.02 -2.00 -0.03
C GLY A 72 3.17 -3.22 0.88
N TYR A 73 3.22 -2.99 2.18
CA TYR A 73 3.35 -4.07 3.15
C TYR A 73 2.17 -5.07 3.12
N LEU A 74 0.94 -4.56 2.99
CA LEU A 74 -0.26 -5.40 2.80
C LEU A 74 -0.21 -6.16 1.47
N CYS A 75 0.21 -5.52 0.38
CA CYS A 75 0.40 -6.17 -0.91
C CYS A 75 1.38 -7.36 -0.80
N ALA A 76 2.52 -7.15 -0.13
CA ALA A 76 3.51 -8.19 0.12
C ALA A 76 2.91 -9.40 0.87
N ALA A 77 2.14 -9.12 1.93
CA ALA A 77 1.48 -10.15 2.72
C ALA A 77 0.45 -10.94 1.89
N LEU A 78 -0.31 -10.25 1.02
CA LEU A 78 -1.28 -10.86 0.12
C LEU A 78 -0.61 -11.78 -0.91
N VAL A 79 0.48 -11.31 -1.55
CA VAL A 79 1.27 -12.11 -2.49
C VAL A 79 1.81 -13.37 -1.82
N LEU A 80 2.38 -13.24 -0.62
CA LEU A 80 2.87 -14.39 0.14
C LEU A 80 1.75 -15.36 0.49
N LYS A 81 0.59 -14.87 0.93
CA LYS A 81 -0.60 -15.70 1.21
C LYS A 81 -1.01 -16.50 -0.01
N GLN A 82 -1.12 -15.85 -1.17
CA GLN A 82 -1.53 -16.49 -2.41
C GLN A 82 -0.54 -17.55 -2.88
N LYS A 83 0.77 -17.28 -2.77
CA LYS A 83 1.82 -18.19 -3.25
C LYS A 83 2.10 -19.36 -2.31
N LEU A 84 1.98 -19.15 -1.00
CA LEU A 84 2.27 -20.17 0.01
C LEU A 84 1.01 -20.91 0.46
N GLY A 85 -0.19 -20.41 0.15
CA GLY A 85 -1.46 -21.02 0.56
C GLY A 85 -1.69 -20.96 2.07
N MET A 86 -1.07 -20.01 2.77
CA MET A 86 -1.16 -19.87 4.22
C MET A 86 -1.25 -18.41 4.65
N GLU A 87 -1.90 -18.16 5.79
CA GLU A 87 -1.96 -16.82 6.37
C GLU A 87 -0.59 -16.37 6.89
N ILE A 88 -0.17 -15.19 6.43
CA ILE A 88 1.11 -14.60 6.81
C ILE A 88 0.93 -13.68 8.00
N LEU A 89 -0.07 -12.81 7.98
CA LEU A 89 -0.38 -11.90 9.07
C LEU A 89 -1.56 -12.42 9.88
N THR A 90 -1.55 -12.14 11.18
CA THR A 90 -2.70 -12.44 12.03
C THR A 90 -3.84 -11.45 11.74
N PRO A 91 -5.11 -11.83 12.01
CA PRO A 91 -6.25 -10.91 11.89
C PRO A 91 -6.09 -9.61 12.69
N VAL A 92 -5.38 -9.66 13.82
CA VAL A 92 -5.10 -8.48 14.66
C VAL A 92 -4.13 -7.53 13.94
N GLN A 93 -3.06 -8.06 13.35
CA GLN A 93 -2.10 -7.26 12.59
C GLN A 93 -2.76 -6.61 11.37
N ILE A 94 -3.54 -7.39 10.61
CA ILE A 94 -4.25 -6.89 9.42
C ILE A 94 -5.18 -5.73 9.81
N ARG A 95 -6.02 -5.92 10.84
CA ARG A 95 -6.92 -4.87 11.33
C ARG A 95 -6.17 -3.65 11.79
N SER A 96 -5.08 -3.82 12.54
CA SER A 96 -4.27 -2.69 13.02
C SER A 96 -3.72 -1.85 11.87
N ILE A 97 -3.22 -2.49 10.81
CA ILE A 97 -2.65 -1.77 9.66
C ILE A 97 -3.76 -1.10 8.84
N CYS A 98 -4.87 -1.79 8.58
CA CYS A 98 -6.01 -1.20 7.88
C CYS A 98 -6.59 0.01 8.63
N GLN A 99 -6.72 -0.08 9.95
CA GLN A 99 -7.15 1.03 10.79
C GLN A 99 -6.18 2.21 10.71
N ALA A 100 -4.88 1.94 10.68
CA ALA A 100 -3.88 2.99 10.57
C ALA A 100 -3.95 3.72 9.21
N ILE A 101 -4.20 2.99 8.10
CA ILE A 101 -4.45 3.56 6.76
C ILE A 101 -5.74 4.41 6.76
N LEU A 102 -6.81 3.92 7.38
CA LEU A 102 -8.08 4.63 7.44
C LEU A 102 -7.96 5.91 8.27
N GLU A 103 -7.31 5.83 9.43
CA GLU A 103 -7.13 6.97 10.32
C GLU A 103 -6.22 8.04 9.70
N SER A 104 -5.11 7.67 9.07
CA SER A 104 -4.25 8.64 8.36
C SER A 104 -5.00 9.34 7.24
N GLY A 105 -5.78 8.58 6.45
CA GLY A 105 -6.57 9.11 5.35
C GLY A 105 -7.66 10.09 5.79
N LYS A 106 -8.40 9.76 6.84
CA LYS A 106 -9.42 10.63 7.44
C LYS A 106 -8.79 11.93 7.97
N GLN A 107 -7.70 11.81 8.72
CA GLN A 107 -7.00 12.96 9.28
C GLN A 107 -6.50 13.91 8.19
N TYR A 108 -5.90 13.37 7.12
CA TYR A 108 -5.41 14.17 6.01
C TYR A 108 -6.55 14.85 5.25
N ALA A 109 -7.62 14.11 4.92
CA ALA A 109 -8.80 14.65 4.24
C ALA A 109 -9.43 15.80 5.00
N VAL A 110 -9.64 15.65 6.32
CA VAL A 110 -10.18 16.72 7.18
C VAL A 110 -9.23 17.91 7.24
N LYS A 111 -7.94 17.67 7.49
CA LYS A 111 -6.92 18.72 7.62
C LYS A 111 -6.80 19.57 6.36
N LYS A 112 -6.89 18.94 5.18
CA LYS A 112 -6.76 19.61 3.87
C LYS A 112 -8.12 19.95 3.24
N ARG A 113 -9.23 19.74 3.96
CA ARG A 113 -10.60 20.02 3.53
C ARG A 113 -10.95 19.39 2.18
N LYS A 114 -10.62 18.10 2.05
CA LYS A 114 -10.88 17.35 0.83
C LYS A 114 -12.37 17.01 0.70
N PRO A 115 -12.88 16.93 -0.54
CA PRO A 115 -14.28 16.58 -0.80
C PRO A 115 -14.57 15.08 -0.62
N CYS A 116 -13.54 14.25 -0.45
CA CYS A 116 -13.66 12.81 -0.20
C CYS A 116 -13.27 12.46 1.25
N PRO A 117 -13.78 11.34 1.80
CA PRO A 117 -13.53 10.99 3.19
C PRO A 117 -12.11 10.46 3.45
N LEU A 118 -11.46 9.84 2.47
CA LEU A 118 -10.08 9.39 2.55
C LEU A 118 -9.25 10.08 1.46
N MET A 119 -8.12 10.66 1.85
CA MET A 119 -7.14 11.22 0.93
C MET A 119 -5.74 11.08 1.53
N TYR A 120 -4.74 10.97 0.68
CA TYR A 120 -3.36 10.73 1.09
C TYR A 120 -2.42 11.65 0.32
N SER A 121 -1.23 11.85 0.88
CA SER A 121 -0.15 12.52 0.16
C SER A 121 1.15 11.77 0.34
N TYR A 122 1.97 11.79 -0.70
CA TYR A 122 3.36 11.35 -0.66
C TYR A 122 4.28 12.50 -1.10
N TYR A 123 5.25 12.87 -0.28
CA TYR A 123 6.06 14.09 -0.40
C TYR A 123 5.23 15.37 -0.62
N GLY A 124 4.04 15.44 -0.01
CA GLY A 124 3.12 16.56 -0.13
C GLY A 124 2.26 16.57 -1.40
N THR A 125 2.48 15.62 -2.30
CA THR A 125 1.72 15.45 -3.53
C THR A 125 0.58 14.44 -3.36
N GLU A 126 -0.59 14.77 -3.90
CA GLU A 126 -1.81 13.95 -3.83
C GLU A 126 -1.96 13.11 -5.09
N TYR A 127 -1.14 12.07 -5.20
CA TYR A 127 -1.16 11.16 -6.33
C TYR A 127 -2.48 10.38 -6.42
N LEU A 128 -2.96 10.14 -7.64
CA LEU A 128 -4.16 9.32 -7.88
C LEU A 128 -3.82 7.90 -8.36
N GLY A 129 -2.70 7.73 -9.05
CA GLY A 129 -2.29 6.47 -9.68
C GLY A 129 -1.82 5.37 -8.71
N ALA A 130 -1.46 4.20 -9.26
CA ALA A 130 -1.20 3.00 -8.45
C ALA A 130 0.15 3.01 -7.72
N ALA A 131 1.14 3.78 -8.16
CA ALA A 131 2.45 3.79 -7.50
C ALA A 131 2.39 4.46 -6.13
N HIS A 132 2.04 5.74 -6.12
CA HIS A 132 2.11 6.58 -4.92
C HIS A 132 0.74 7.07 -4.42
N GLY A 133 -0.33 6.66 -5.08
CA GLY A 133 -1.59 7.38 -5.03
C GLY A 133 -2.77 6.62 -4.45
N LEU A 134 -3.89 7.33 -4.44
CA LEU A 134 -5.15 6.91 -3.84
C LEU A 134 -5.63 5.55 -4.37
N SER A 135 -5.44 5.27 -5.66
CA SER A 135 -5.89 4.02 -6.29
C SER A 135 -5.37 2.75 -5.60
N SER A 136 -4.06 2.62 -5.39
CA SER A 136 -3.50 1.39 -4.82
C SER A 136 -3.79 1.26 -3.32
N ILE A 137 -3.89 2.38 -2.61
CA ILE A 137 -4.27 2.40 -1.20
C ILE A 137 -5.69 1.85 -1.05
N LEU A 138 -6.63 2.35 -1.86
CA LEU A 138 -8.02 1.87 -1.86
C LEU A 138 -8.11 0.40 -2.31
N GLN A 139 -7.35 0.00 -3.35
CA GLN A 139 -7.29 -1.38 -3.82
C GLN A 139 -6.82 -2.35 -2.71
N MET A 140 -5.84 -1.94 -1.90
CA MET A 140 -5.40 -2.75 -0.76
C MET A 140 -6.46 -2.81 0.33
N LEU A 141 -7.16 -1.71 0.64
CA LEU A 141 -8.29 -1.75 1.58
C LEU A 141 -9.42 -2.68 1.10
N LEU A 142 -9.73 -2.69 -0.20
CA LEU A 142 -10.68 -3.62 -0.80
C LEU A 142 -10.21 -5.08 -0.71
N SER A 143 -8.92 -5.33 -0.91
CA SER A 143 -8.34 -6.69 -0.80
C SER A 143 -8.46 -7.28 0.61
N TYR A 144 -8.62 -6.41 1.63
CA TYR A 144 -8.80 -6.77 3.03
C TYR A 144 -10.19 -6.35 3.57
N TYR A 145 -11.19 -6.22 2.69
CA TYR A 145 -12.52 -5.68 3.02
C TYR A 145 -13.21 -6.38 4.21
N GLU A 146 -13.01 -7.69 4.36
CA GLU A 146 -13.56 -8.49 5.47
C GLU A 146 -13.03 -8.08 6.86
N TYR A 147 -11.87 -7.40 6.91
CA TYR A 147 -11.26 -6.92 8.15
C TYR A 147 -11.73 -5.51 8.52
N LEU A 148 -12.47 -4.83 7.64
CA LEU A 148 -12.98 -3.48 7.85
C LEU A 148 -14.33 -3.51 8.58
N GLN A 149 -14.59 -2.49 9.39
CA GLN A 149 -15.93 -2.29 9.96
C GLN A 149 -16.88 -1.73 8.89
N PRO A 150 -18.20 -1.96 8.98
CA PRO A 150 -19.15 -1.47 7.98
C PRO A 150 -19.07 0.04 7.74
N ALA A 151 -18.83 0.84 8.78
CA ALA A 151 -18.66 2.29 8.63
C ALA A 151 -17.38 2.65 7.85
N ASP A 152 -16.29 1.89 8.03
CA ASP A 152 -15.04 2.13 7.29
C ASP A 152 -15.14 1.64 5.84
N GLN A 153 -15.89 0.56 5.59
CA GLN A 153 -16.18 0.08 4.24
C GLN A 153 -16.89 1.15 3.40
N GLU A 154 -17.87 1.84 4.00
CA GLU A 154 -18.58 2.95 3.35
C GLU A 154 -17.63 4.09 2.97
N LEU A 155 -16.67 4.44 3.85
CA LEU A 155 -15.67 5.49 3.55
C LEU A 155 -14.76 5.09 2.39
N VAL A 156 -14.41 3.81 2.28
CA VAL A 156 -13.64 3.29 1.15
C VAL A 156 -14.44 3.44 -0.14
N TRP A 157 -15.71 3.04 -0.16
CA TRP A 157 -16.57 3.18 -1.34
C TRP A 157 -16.76 4.63 -1.77
N GLN A 158 -17.07 5.54 -0.84
CA GLN A 158 -17.18 6.97 -1.14
C GLN A 158 -15.88 7.57 -1.70
N SER A 159 -14.73 7.06 -1.28
CA SER A 159 -13.43 7.49 -1.81
C SER A 159 -13.13 6.90 -3.20
N ILE A 160 -13.65 5.70 -3.49
CA ILE A 160 -13.60 5.10 -4.83
C ILE A 160 -14.49 5.91 -5.79
N ASP A 161 -15.72 6.24 -5.40
CA ASP A 161 -16.61 7.08 -6.22
C ASP A 161 -15.94 8.41 -6.56
N PHE A 162 -15.33 9.06 -5.56
CA PHE A 162 -14.54 10.27 -5.79
C PHE A 162 -13.38 10.05 -6.78
N LEU A 163 -12.63 8.95 -6.66
CA LEU A 163 -11.53 8.64 -7.58
C LEU A 163 -12.05 8.44 -9.01
N MET A 164 -13.21 7.79 -9.18
CA MET A 164 -13.84 7.60 -10.49
C MET A 164 -14.28 8.94 -11.10
N ASP A 165 -14.76 9.87 -10.28
CA ASP A 165 -15.12 11.23 -10.72
C ASP A 165 -13.92 12.07 -11.19
N GLN A 166 -12.67 11.63 -10.93
CA GLN A 166 -11.46 12.31 -11.41
C GLN A 166 -11.06 11.92 -12.83
N GLU A 167 -11.81 11.03 -13.49
CA GLU A 167 -11.55 10.64 -14.88
C GLU A 167 -11.61 11.86 -15.82
N GLN A 168 -10.62 11.97 -16.71
CA GLN A 168 -10.54 12.95 -17.78
C GLN A 168 -10.22 12.23 -19.08
N ASN A 169 -11.13 12.30 -20.06
CA ASN A 169 -10.96 11.70 -21.38
C ASN A 169 -10.54 10.21 -21.33
N SER A 170 -11.17 9.40 -20.46
CA SER A 170 -10.83 7.98 -20.26
C SER A 170 -9.43 7.73 -19.68
N ASN A 171 -8.86 8.73 -19.02
CA ASN A 171 -7.59 8.65 -18.31
C ASN A 171 -7.67 9.35 -16.93
N TRP A 172 -6.68 9.14 -16.07
CA TRP A 172 -6.59 9.79 -14.75
C TRP A 172 -5.35 10.68 -14.69
N PRO A 173 -5.48 11.91 -14.17
CA PRO A 173 -4.31 12.75 -13.97
C PRO A 173 -3.37 12.10 -12.93
N PRO A 174 -2.05 12.31 -13.02
CA PRO A 174 -1.09 11.82 -12.04
C PRO A 174 -1.40 12.30 -10.62
N GLU A 175 -1.79 13.57 -10.50
CA GLU A 175 -2.04 14.27 -9.24
C GLU A 175 -3.43 14.90 -9.22
N LEU A 176 -4.01 15.02 -8.02
CA LEU A 176 -5.32 15.65 -7.86
C LEU A 176 -5.29 17.14 -8.25
N GLY A 177 -6.18 17.54 -9.15
CA GLY A 177 -6.32 18.93 -9.62
C GLY A 177 -5.52 19.27 -10.87
N GLU A 178 -4.74 18.32 -11.40
CA GLU A 178 -4.07 18.46 -12.69
C GLU A 178 -5.04 18.20 -13.85
N THR A 179 -4.81 18.86 -14.99
CA THR A 179 -5.58 18.65 -16.23
C THR A 179 -4.75 17.85 -17.21
N ILE A 180 -5.30 16.79 -17.79
CA ILE A 180 -4.60 16.00 -18.81
C ILE A 180 -4.56 16.78 -20.11
N GLU A 181 -3.39 17.31 -20.44
CA GLU A 181 -3.11 17.89 -21.75
C GLU A 181 -2.70 16.79 -22.73
N ARG A 182 -3.12 16.89 -24.01
CA ARG A 182 -2.80 15.90 -25.06
C ARG A 182 -1.30 15.62 -25.24
N GLU A 183 -0.45 16.56 -24.84
CA GLU A 183 1.01 16.48 -24.98
C GLU A 183 1.67 15.78 -23.76
N ASN A 184 0.94 15.64 -22.64
CA ASN A 184 1.40 15.10 -21.35
C ASN A 184 0.55 13.91 -20.87
N GLU A 185 -0.06 13.17 -21.80
CA GLU A 185 -0.89 12.00 -21.48
C GLU A 185 -0.02 10.85 -20.96
N LEU A 186 -0.07 10.61 -19.64
CA LEU A 186 0.56 9.45 -19.02
C LEU A 186 -0.43 8.27 -19.03
N VAL A 187 -0.02 7.16 -19.65
CA VAL A 187 -0.77 5.89 -19.69
C VAL A 187 0.14 4.79 -19.14
N HIS A 188 0.56 4.95 -17.89
CA HIS A 188 1.40 4.02 -17.17
C HIS A 188 0.63 3.39 -16.01
N TRP A 189 1.05 2.20 -15.57
CA TRP A 189 0.51 1.60 -14.34
C TRP A 189 0.68 2.54 -13.14
N CYS A 190 1.83 3.22 -13.05
CA CYS A 190 2.09 4.18 -11.98
C CYS A 190 1.22 5.45 -12.07
N HIS A 191 0.92 5.92 -13.29
CA HIS A 191 0.23 7.19 -13.57
C HIS A 191 -0.64 7.04 -14.83
N GLY A 192 -1.96 7.14 -14.68
CA GLY A 192 -2.92 7.01 -15.76
C GLY A 192 -3.78 5.74 -15.70
N ALA A 193 -4.63 5.56 -16.71
CA ALA A 193 -5.68 4.54 -16.79
C ALA A 193 -5.25 3.11 -16.42
N PRO A 194 -4.03 2.63 -16.73
CA PRO A 194 -3.65 1.26 -16.37
C PRO A 194 -3.50 0.98 -14.87
N GLY A 195 -3.33 2.02 -14.04
CA GLY A 195 -3.18 1.88 -12.58
C GLY A 195 -4.48 1.56 -11.84
N PRO A 196 -5.55 2.39 -12.01
CA PRO A 196 -6.85 2.17 -11.39
C PRO A 196 -7.51 0.79 -11.65
N PHE A 197 -7.10 0.07 -12.70
CA PHE A 197 -7.71 -1.20 -13.12
C PHE A 197 -6.82 -2.44 -12.99
N SER A 198 -5.67 -2.36 -12.30
CA SER A 198 -4.80 -3.54 -12.14
C SER A 198 -5.22 -4.43 -10.96
N ASN A 199 -5.58 -5.67 -11.28
CA ASN A 199 -6.03 -6.76 -10.38
C ASN A 199 -5.08 -7.07 -9.21
#